data_AF-A0A1Y3R3D4-F1
#
_entry.id   AF-A0A1Y3R3D4-F1
#
_cell.length_a   1.000
_cell.length_b   1.000
_cell.length_c   1.000
_cell.angle_alpha   90.00
_cell.angle_beta   90.00
_cell.angle_gamma   90.00
#
_symmetry.space_group_name_H-M   'P 1'
#
loop_
_entity.id
_entity.type
_entity.pdbx_description
1 polymer ?
#
loop_
_entity_poly.entity_id
_entity_poly.type
_entity_poly.pdbx_seq_one_letter_code
_entity_poly.pdbx_strand_id
1 'polypeptide(L)'
;MSAIITIAMSAFLVLLARPILSIFTPDPDVLEIGVEMVVFLAPCYVTYILVELLPGAIRGAGKSLVPMLISVFGVCGLRLLWLFLVVPRYHTIVMVEASYPITWLTTSVALLIYYKFGKWLKEPEAALYR
;
A
#
# COMPACT_ATOMS: atom_id res chain seq x y z
N MET A 1 -12.39 -8.15 -8.68
CA MET A 1 -11.47 -8.09 -9.83
C MET A 1 -10.06 -7.69 -9.39
N SER A 2 -9.86 -6.53 -8.78
CA SER A 2 -8.52 -6.04 -8.39
C SER A 2 -7.74 -7.00 -7.47
N ALA A 3 -8.39 -7.57 -6.45
CA ALA A 3 -7.74 -8.55 -5.56
C ALA A 3 -7.21 -9.80 -6.28
N ILE A 4 -7.94 -10.31 -7.27
CA ILE A 4 -7.54 -11.50 -8.03
C ILE A 4 -6.31 -11.18 -8.89
N ILE A 5 -6.32 -10.02 -9.55
CA ILE A 5 -5.19 -9.57 -10.38
C ILE A 5 -3.95 -9.37 -9.52
N THR A 6 -4.09 -8.70 -8.37
CA THR A 6 -2.94 -8.48 -7.46
C THR A 6 -2.40 -9.79 -6.91
N ILE A 7 -3.25 -10.74 -6.51
CA ILE A 7 -2.80 -12.05 -6.03
C ILE A 7 -2.07 -12.81 -7.15
N ALA A 8 -2.61 -12.80 -8.37
CA ALA A 8 -1.97 -13.43 -9.53
C ALA A 8 -0.61 -12.79 -9.86
N MET A 9 -0.52 -11.46 -9.85
CA MET A 9 0.73 -10.73 -10.08
C MET A 9 1.75 -10.97 -8.95
N SER A 10 1.32 -10.95 -7.68
CA SER A 10 2.19 -11.25 -6.55
C SER A 10 2.75 -12.68 -6.64
N ALA A 11 1.90 -13.66 -7.00
CA ALA A 11 2.35 -15.04 -7.20
C ALA A 11 3.35 -15.15 -8.37
N PHE A 12 3.08 -14.48 -9.50
CA PHE A 12 3.98 -14.44 -10.64
C PHE A 12 5.34 -13.82 -10.27
N LEU A 13 5.35 -12.72 -9.53
CA LEU A 13 6.58 -12.05 -9.08
C LEU A 13 7.40 -12.92 -8.12
N VAL A 14 6.74 -13.64 -7.20
CA VAL A 14 7.44 -14.56 -6.29
C VAL A 14 8.06 -15.74 -7.06
N LEU A 15 7.35 -16.33 -8.02
CA LEU A 15 7.83 -17.46 -8.81
C LEU A 15 8.99 -17.08 -9.75
N LEU A 16 8.96 -15.85 -10.30
CA LEU A 16 9.99 -15.35 -11.21
C LEU A 16 10.95 -14.34 -10.55
N ALA A 17 10.99 -14.27 -9.21
CA ALA A 17 11.81 -13.28 -8.50
C ALA A 17 13.29 -13.34 -8.91
N ARG A 18 13.91 -14.52 -8.85
CA ARG A 18 15.32 -14.73 -9.24
C ARG A 18 15.63 -14.32 -10.68
N PRO A 19 14.94 -14.86 -11.72
CA PRO A 19 15.26 -14.51 -13.10
C PRO A 19 15.01 -13.04 -13.40
N ILE A 20 13.98 -12.41 -12.81
CA ILE A 20 13.73 -10.98 -12.98
C ILE A 20 14.86 -10.16 -12.35
N LEU A 21 15.27 -10.49 -11.12
CA LEU A 21 16.34 -9.77 -10.41
C LEU A 21 17.71 -9.94 -11.07
N SER A 22 17.97 -11.08 -11.72
CA SER A 22 19.25 -11.32 -12.41
C SER A 22 19.48 -10.42 -13.63
N ILE A 23 18.44 -9.75 -14.13
CA ILE A 23 18.56 -8.75 -15.20
C ILE A 23 19.17 -7.45 -14.65
N PHE A 24 18.92 -7.15 -13.37
CA PHE A 24 19.37 -5.90 -12.73
C PHE A 24 20.75 -6.03 -12.08
N THR A 25 21.09 -7.20 -11.56
CA THR A 25 22.38 -7.44 -10.92
C THR A 25 22.91 -8.85 -11.21
N PRO A 26 24.20 -8.99 -11.58
CA PRO A 26 24.85 -10.29 -11.70
C PRO A 26 25.39 -10.82 -10.34
N ASP A 27 25.36 -10.00 -9.29
CA ASP A 27 25.90 -10.35 -7.96
C ASP A 27 24.95 -11.31 -7.22
N PRO A 28 25.40 -12.53 -6.85
CA PRO A 28 24.56 -13.51 -6.18
C PRO A 28 24.12 -13.07 -4.78
N ASP A 29 24.94 -12.31 -4.04
CA ASP A 29 24.62 -11.90 -2.67
C ASP A 29 23.46 -10.88 -2.68
N VAL A 30 23.47 -9.97 -3.66
CA VAL A 30 22.39 -9.01 -3.87
C VAL A 30 21.11 -9.70 -4.37
N LEU A 31 21.26 -10.75 -5.17
CA LEU A 31 20.13 -11.52 -5.68
C LEU A 31 19.37 -12.22 -4.55
N GLU A 32 20.07 -12.82 -3.58
CA GLU A 32 19.44 -13.50 -2.46
C GLU A 32 18.67 -12.54 -1.57
N ILE A 33 19.28 -11.40 -1.24
CA ILE A 33 18.61 -10.32 -0.49
C ILE A 33 17.35 -9.90 -1.25
N GLY A 34 17.47 -9.58 -2.54
CA GLY A 34 16.33 -9.12 -3.36
C GLY A 34 15.17 -10.11 -3.42
N VAL A 35 15.46 -11.41 -3.50
CA VAL A 35 14.44 -12.46 -3.49
C VAL A 35 13.73 -12.51 -2.13
N GLU A 36 14.46 -12.39 -1.02
CA GLU A 36 13.87 -12.32 0.31
C GLU A 36 12.92 -11.12 0.43
N MET A 37 13.32 -9.95 -0.08
CA MET A 37 12.46 -8.74 -0.09
C MET A 37 11.15 -8.99 -0.85
N VAL A 38 11.25 -9.62 -2.04
CA VAL A 38 10.08 -9.90 -2.89
C VAL A 38 9.14 -10.88 -2.20
N VAL A 39 9.66 -11.96 -1.62
CA VAL A 39 8.85 -12.96 -0.92
C VAL A 39 8.17 -12.36 0.31
N PHE A 40 8.82 -11.44 1.02
CA PHE A 40 8.25 -10.74 2.18
C PHE A 40 7.17 -9.72 1.77
N LEU A 41 7.43 -8.86 0.78
CA LEU A 41 6.54 -7.76 0.40
C LEU A 41 5.37 -8.18 -0.50
N ALA A 42 5.57 -9.12 -1.43
CA ALA A 42 4.57 -9.52 -2.41
C ALA A 42 3.22 -9.97 -1.80
N PRO A 43 3.14 -10.77 -0.71
CA PRO A 43 1.87 -11.12 -0.09
C PRO A 43 1.22 -9.90 0.60
N CYS A 44 2.01 -8.97 1.12
CA CYS A 44 1.52 -7.76 1.77
C CYS A 44 0.84 -6.77 0.81
N TYR A 45 1.12 -6.84 -0.50
CA TYR A 45 0.47 -5.98 -1.50
C TYR A 45 -1.05 -6.12 -1.56
N VAL A 46 -1.63 -7.21 -1.07
CA VAL A 46 -3.09 -7.32 -0.95
C VAL A 46 -3.66 -6.22 -0.05
N THR A 47 -2.96 -5.84 1.01
CA THR A 47 -3.39 -4.75 1.92
C THR A 47 -3.30 -3.38 1.27
N TYR A 48 -2.39 -3.23 0.30
CA TYR A 48 -2.18 -1.99 -0.45
C TYR A 48 -3.34 -1.67 -1.39
N ILE A 49 -4.06 -2.69 -1.88
CA ILE A 49 -5.23 -2.50 -2.77
C ILE A 49 -6.24 -1.53 -2.17
N LEU A 50 -6.49 -1.63 -0.86
CA LEU A 50 -7.46 -0.76 -0.18
C LEU A 50 -6.97 0.69 -0.09
N VAL A 51 -5.66 0.89 0.06
CA VAL A 51 -5.02 2.22 0.06
C VAL A 51 -5.20 2.93 -1.27
N GLU A 52 -5.22 2.20 -2.39
CA GLU A 52 -5.42 2.79 -3.71
C GLU A 52 -6.91 2.90 -4.09
N LEU A 53 -7.68 1.85 -3.82
CA LEU A 53 -9.06 1.72 -4.28
C LEU A 53 -10.01 2.69 -3.57
N LEU A 54 -9.95 2.80 -2.24
CA LEU A 54 -10.88 3.64 -1.48
C LEU A 54 -10.68 5.14 -1.75
N PRO A 55 -9.45 5.68 -1.71
CA PRO A 55 -9.20 7.07 -2.10
C PRO A 55 -9.56 7.33 -3.56
N GLY A 56 -9.29 6.39 -4.47
CA GLY A 56 -9.69 6.48 -5.87
C GLY A 56 -11.20 6.67 -6.03
N ALA A 57 -12.00 5.84 -5.35
CA ALA A 57 -13.46 5.94 -5.38
C ALA A 57 -13.97 7.27 -4.79
N ILE A 58 -13.44 7.69 -3.64
CA ILE A 58 -13.88 8.93 -2.96
C ILE A 58 -13.47 10.17 -3.78
N ARG A 59 -12.27 10.18 -4.38
CA ARG A 59 -11.82 11.23 -5.29
C ARG A 59 -12.69 11.31 -6.54
N GLY A 60 -13.08 10.17 -7.10
CA GLY A 60 -14.01 10.09 -8.24
C GLY A 60 -15.40 10.68 -7.95
N ALA A 61 -15.82 10.67 -6.68
CA ALA A 61 -17.06 11.31 -6.22
C ALA A 61 -16.91 12.81 -5.89
N GLY A 62 -15.75 13.42 -6.14
CA GLY A 62 -15.52 14.86 -5.98
C GLY A 62 -15.00 15.32 -4.62
N LYS A 63 -14.71 14.41 -3.67
CA LYS A 63 -14.09 14.75 -2.38
C LYS A 63 -12.65 14.24 -2.29
N SER A 64 -11.66 15.08 -2.61
CA SER A 64 -10.26 14.64 -2.68
C SER A 64 -9.39 15.00 -1.48
N LEU A 65 -9.73 16.05 -0.73
CA LEU A 65 -8.90 16.55 0.37
C LEU A 65 -8.72 15.53 1.52
N VAL A 66 -9.81 14.95 2.01
CA VAL A 66 -9.75 14.02 3.14
C VAL A 66 -8.96 12.75 2.82
N PRO A 67 -9.24 12.02 1.71
CA PRO A 67 -8.45 10.83 1.37
C PRO A 67 -6.97 11.18 1.10
N MET A 68 -6.68 12.36 0.54
CA MET A 68 -5.29 12.82 0.36
C MET A 68 -4.56 12.96 1.70
N LEU A 69 -5.16 13.62 2.68
CA LEU A 69 -4.55 13.80 4.01
C LEU A 69 -4.31 12.45 4.70
N ILE A 70 -5.27 11.53 4.63
CA ILE A 70 -5.12 10.19 5.20
C ILE A 70 -3.95 9.45 4.55
N SER A 71 -3.83 9.49 3.22
CA SER A 71 -2.72 8.86 2.51
C SER A 71 -1.37 9.50 2.86
N VAL A 72 -1.27 10.83 2.92
CA VAL A 72 -0.01 11.52 3.24
C VAL A 72 0.45 11.19 4.67
N PHE A 73 -0.43 11.29 5.67
CA PHE A 73 -0.05 11.00 7.05
C PHE A 73 0.12 9.51 7.32
N GLY A 74 -0.76 8.66 6.76
CA GLY A 74 -0.70 7.21 6.96
C GLY A 74 0.44 6.53 6.23
N VAL A 75 0.64 6.84 4.95
CA VAL A 75 1.66 6.18 4.12
C VAL A 75 3.02 6.83 4.28
N CYS A 76 3.10 8.17 4.23
CA CYS A 76 4.38 8.87 4.28
C CYS A 76 4.76 9.26 5.71
N GLY A 77 3.85 9.89 6.45
CA GLY A 77 4.12 10.36 7.82
C GLY A 77 4.52 9.23 8.77
N LEU A 78 3.70 8.17 8.83
CA LEU A 78 4.01 7.02 9.67
C LEU A 78 5.27 6.28 9.21
N ARG A 79 5.54 6.23 7.90
CA ARG A 79 6.77 5.61 7.37
C ARG A 79 8.00 6.38 7.79
N LEU A 80 8.00 7.71 7.64
CA LEU A 80 9.10 8.55 8.11
C LEU A 80 9.31 8.38 9.61
N LEU A 81 8.23 8.37 10.39
CA LEU A 81 8.31 8.13 11.83
C LEU A 81 8.97 6.78 12.16
N TRP A 82 8.58 5.70 11.46
CA TRP A 82 9.19 4.38 11.62
C TRP A 82 10.68 4.39 11.25
N LEU A 83 11.02 5.02 10.12
CA LEU A 83 12.40 5.12 9.65
C LEU A 83 13.28 5.94 10.60
N PHE A 84 12.77 6.97 11.27
CA PHE A 84 13.55 7.76 12.22
C PHE A 84 13.64 7.14 13.62
N LEU A 85 12.66 6.33 14.04
CA LEU A 85 12.63 5.76 15.39
C LEU A 85 13.16 4.32 15.46
N VAL A 86 12.76 3.47 14.52
CA VAL A 86 12.98 2.01 14.59
C VAL A 86 14.25 1.59 13.85
N VAL A 87 14.49 2.14 12.66
CA VAL A 87 15.66 1.77 11.83
C VAL A 87 16.99 2.14 12.48
N PRO A 88 17.17 3.30 13.16
CA PRO A 88 18.43 3.60 13.85
C PRO A 88 18.72 2.66 15.02
N ARG A 89 17.67 1.98 15.53
CA ARG A 89 17.80 1.00 16.61
C ARG A 89 18.06 -0.41 16.09
N TYR A 90 17.57 -0.72 14.87
CA TYR A 90 17.74 -2.00 14.20
C TYR A 90 18.12 -1.76 12.73
N HIS A 91 19.42 -1.69 12.45
CA HIS A 91 19.97 -1.44 11.12
C HIS A 91 19.90 -2.69 10.22
N THR A 92 18.69 -3.18 9.96
CA THR A 92 18.45 -4.31 9.06
C THR A 92 17.48 -3.93 7.96
N ILE A 93 17.69 -4.51 6.77
CA ILE A 93 16.83 -4.28 5.59
C ILE A 93 15.39 -4.70 5.90
N VAL A 94 15.21 -5.82 6.61
CA VAL A 94 13.90 -6.32 7.05
C VAL A 94 13.11 -5.28 7.86
N MET A 95 13.78 -4.48 8.71
CA MET A 95 13.08 -3.44 9.50
C MET A 95 12.64 -2.25 8.65
N VAL A 96 13.36 -1.97 7.57
CA VAL A 96 12.95 -0.98 6.56
C VAL A 96 11.74 -1.52 5.79
N GLU A 97 11.79 -2.79 5.38
CA GLU A 97 10.70 -3.44 4.65
C GLU A 97 9.43 -3.57 5.48
N ALA A 98 9.55 -3.90 6.77
CA ALA A 98 8.43 -4.01 7.69
C ALA A 98 7.63 -2.70 7.83
N SER A 99 8.25 -1.55 7.55
CA SER A 99 7.54 -0.26 7.55
C SER A 99 6.42 -0.20 6.50
N TYR A 100 6.57 -0.91 5.37
CA TYR A 100 5.58 -0.92 4.29
C TYR A 100 4.27 -1.61 4.70
N PRO A 101 4.25 -2.90 5.10
CA PRO A 101 3.00 -3.56 5.50
C PRO A 101 2.33 -2.86 6.68
N ILE A 102 3.10 -2.33 7.64
CA ILE A 102 2.54 -1.60 8.78
C ILE A 102 1.85 -0.31 8.32
N THR A 103 2.50 0.47 7.45
CA THR A 103 1.92 1.72 6.92
C THR A 103 0.72 1.45 6.03
N TRP A 104 0.75 0.41 5.22
CA TRP A 104 -0.41 0.02 4.39
C TRP A 104 -1.57 -0.47 5.23
N LEU A 105 -1.34 -1.33 6.24
CA LEU A 105 -2.40 -1.85 7.10
C LEU A 105 -3.09 -0.72 7.88
N THR A 106 -2.31 0.15 8.50
CA THR A 106 -2.84 1.29 9.27
C THR A 106 -3.60 2.27 8.39
N THR A 107 -3.07 2.62 7.21
CA THR A 107 -3.74 3.50 6.25
C THR A 107 -5.02 2.88 5.71
N SER A 108 -5.00 1.59 5.38
CA SER A 108 -6.18 0.85 4.92
C SER A 108 -7.29 0.85 5.97
N VAL A 109 -6.96 0.65 7.24
CA VAL A 109 -7.93 0.74 8.34
C VAL A 109 -8.51 2.15 8.46
N ALA A 110 -7.66 3.18 8.43
CA ALA A 110 -8.12 4.57 8.50
C ALA A 110 -9.06 4.95 7.35
N LEU A 111 -8.74 4.50 6.12
CA LEU A 111 -9.58 4.70 4.94
C LEU A 111 -10.89 3.91 4.99
N LEU A 112 -10.88 2.69 5.52
CA LEU A 112 -12.10 1.91 5.72
C LEU A 112 -13.05 2.59 6.71
N ILE A 113 -12.52 3.13 7.81
CA ILE A 113 -13.30 3.90 8.78
C ILE A 113 -13.90 5.14 8.11
N TYR A 114 -13.08 5.90 7.36
CA TYR A 114 -13.58 7.08 6.65
C TYR A 114 -14.61 6.73 5.56
N TYR A 115 -14.41 5.64 4.84
CA TYR A 115 -15.38 5.19 3.84
C TYR A 115 -16.73 4.81 4.47
N LYS A 116 -16.73 4.16 5.64
CA LYS A 116 -17.97 3.75 6.31
C LYS A 116 -18.70 4.92 7.00
N PHE A 117 -17.98 5.87 7.58
CA PHE A 117 -18.57 6.92 8.41
C PHE A 117 -18.51 8.34 7.82
N GLY A 118 -17.70 8.57 6.79
CA GLY A 118 -17.32 9.90 6.32
C GLY A 118 -18.35 10.67 5.49
N LYS A 119 -19.59 10.18 5.35
CA LYS A 119 -20.67 10.79 4.53
C LYS A 119 -20.13 11.39 3.22
N TRP A 120 -19.32 10.60 2.51
CA TRP A 120 -18.54 11.06 1.37
C TRP A 120 -19.40 11.22 0.12
N LEU A 121 -20.42 10.38 -0.05
CA LEU A 121 -21.44 10.48 -1.10
C LEU A 121 -22.52 11.48 -0.66
N LYS A 122 -22.68 12.61 -1.38
CA LYS A 122 -23.91 13.41 -1.29
C LYS A 122 -25.03 12.62 -1.96
N GLU A 123 -26.19 12.52 -1.32
CA GLU A 123 -27.37 11.94 -1.96
C GLU A 123 -27.65 12.68 -3.27
N PRO A 124 -27.98 11.98 -4.37
CA PRO A 124 -28.36 12.64 -5.61
C PRO A 124 -29.54 13.55 -5.29
N GLU A 125 -29.39 14.82 -5.62
CA GLU A 125 -30.40 15.85 -5.41
C GLU A 125 -31.68 15.44 -6.15
N ALA A 126 -32.59 14.79 -5.44
CA ALA A 126 -33.94 14.47 -5.89
C ALA A 126 -34.83 15.74 -5.99
N ALA A 127 -34.25 16.90 -6.27
CA ALA A 127 -34.88 18.22 -6.13
C ALA A 127 -34.91 19.05 -7.41
N LEU A 128 -34.55 18.50 -8.58
CA LEU A 128 -34.62 19.23 -9.87
C LEU A 128 -35.80 18.82 -10.78
N TYR A 129 -36.75 18.02 -10.27
CA TYR A 129 -38.02 17.69 -10.96
C TYR A 129 -39.26 17.84 -10.05
N ARG A 130 -39.28 18.85 -9.17
CA ARG A 130 -40.52 19.37 -8.56
C ARG A 130 -40.70 20.82 -8.93
#